data_AF-A0A376LAA3-F1
#
_entry.id   AF-A0A376LAA3-F1
#
_cell.length_a   1.000
_cell.length_b   1.000
_cell.length_c   1.000
_cell.angle_alpha   90.00
_cell.angle_beta   90.00
_cell.angle_gamma   90.00
#
_symmetry.space_group_name_H-M   'P 1'
#
loop_
_entity.id
_entity.type
_entity.pdbx_description
1 polymer ?
#
loop_
_entity_poly.entity_id
_entity_poly.type
_entity_poly.pdbx_seq_one_letter_code
_entity_poly.pdbx_strand_id
1 'polypeptide(L)'
;MRRARVETEFELSTPDDYTILGVVLSEDVITRQANFLHNPDRVLHMLRSQSALEVKEQHKAALWGFVQQALATFCENPENLHQPAVRKVLGDNLLMAMGAMLEEAQPMVTAESISHQSYRQLLSRAREYVLENMSEPVTVLDLCNQLHVSRRTLQNAFHAILGIGPNAWLKRIRLNAVRRELISPWSQSMTVKDAAMQWGFWHLGQFATDYQQTVCREAVTGRCISGCGSGGEGVTPNP
;
A
#
# COMPACT_ATOMS: atom_id res chain seq x y z
N MET A 1 -17.24 -1.10 0.34
CA MET A 1 -16.10 -0.88 -0.58
C MET A 1 -14.90 -0.39 0.23
N ARG A 2 -13.70 -0.98 0.10
CA ARG A 2 -12.47 -0.53 0.81
C ARG A 2 -11.48 0.09 -0.21
N ARG A 3 -10.82 1.20 0.16
CA ARG A 3 -9.90 1.95 -0.74
C ARG A 3 -8.43 1.59 -0.46
N ALA A 4 -7.65 1.42 -1.53
CA ALA A 4 -6.18 1.37 -1.52
C ALA A 4 -5.61 2.55 -2.35
N ARG A 5 -4.46 3.13 -1.95
CA ARG A 5 -3.71 4.09 -2.80
C ARG A 5 -2.53 3.38 -3.46
N VAL A 6 -2.25 3.73 -4.71
CA VAL A 6 -1.25 3.06 -5.58
C VAL A 6 0.19 3.13 -5.04
N GLU A 7 0.51 4.11 -4.18
CA GLU A 7 1.84 4.28 -3.58
C GLU A 7 1.92 3.84 -2.10
N THR A 8 0.87 3.25 -1.55
CA THR A 8 0.88 2.64 -0.21
C THR A 8 0.85 1.12 -0.36
N GLU A 9 1.77 0.44 0.32
CA GLU A 9 1.65 -1.00 0.54
C GLU A 9 0.29 -1.28 1.20
N PHE A 10 -0.56 -2.04 0.51
CA PHE A 10 -1.92 -2.34 0.93
C PHE A 10 -1.96 -3.83 1.32
N GLU A 11 -1.99 -4.10 2.61
CA GLU A 11 -2.07 -5.45 3.14
C GLU A 11 -3.52 -5.79 3.45
N LEU A 12 -4.02 -6.87 2.84
CA LEU A 12 -5.40 -7.32 2.99
C LEU A 12 -5.40 -8.81 3.31
N SER A 13 -5.83 -9.16 4.52
CA SER A 13 -5.99 -10.56 4.95
C SER A 13 -7.41 -11.03 4.66
N THR A 14 -7.54 -12.08 3.86
CA THR A 14 -8.80 -12.78 3.61
C THR A 14 -8.72 -14.23 4.03
N PRO A 15 -9.85 -14.88 4.34
CA PRO A 15 -9.94 -16.33 4.40
C PRO A 15 -9.50 -16.99 3.09
N ASP A 16 -9.14 -18.28 3.16
CA ASP A 16 -8.63 -19.05 2.03
C ASP A 16 -9.65 -19.23 0.87
N ASP A 17 -10.94 -19.02 1.13
CA ASP A 17 -12.05 -19.20 0.19
C ASP A 17 -12.62 -17.88 -0.39
N TYR A 18 -11.83 -16.81 -0.39
CA TYR A 18 -12.28 -15.49 -0.82
C TYR A 18 -11.74 -15.06 -2.20
N THR A 19 -12.62 -14.53 -3.07
CA THR A 19 -12.24 -13.91 -4.35
C THR A 19 -12.35 -12.39 -4.26
N ILE A 20 -11.24 -11.68 -4.48
CA ILE A 20 -11.22 -10.22 -4.53
C ILE A 20 -11.18 -9.75 -5.99
N LEU A 21 -12.14 -8.89 -6.35
CA LEU A 21 -12.08 -8.15 -7.59
C LEU A 21 -11.77 -6.68 -7.29
N GLY A 22 -10.65 -6.20 -7.81
CA GLY A 22 -10.21 -4.81 -7.65
C GLY A 22 -10.46 -4.01 -8.93
N VAL A 23 -11.08 -2.85 -8.81
CA VAL A 23 -11.19 -1.86 -9.90
C VAL A 23 -10.29 -0.68 -9.54
N VAL A 24 -9.34 -0.35 -10.43
CA VAL A 24 -8.42 0.78 -10.25
C VAL A 24 -8.87 1.92 -11.15
N LEU A 25 -9.11 3.08 -10.54
CA LEU A 25 -9.48 4.31 -11.21
C LEU A 25 -8.49 5.41 -10.86
N SER A 26 -8.11 6.22 -11.85
CA SER A 26 -7.33 7.43 -11.59
C SER A 26 -8.20 8.50 -10.93
N GLU A 27 -7.57 9.37 -10.14
CA GLU A 27 -8.26 10.50 -9.51
C GLU A 27 -8.88 11.43 -10.55
N ASP A 28 -8.25 11.59 -11.72
CA ASP A 28 -8.79 12.37 -12.83
C ASP A 28 -10.12 11.82 -13.36
N VAL A 29 -10.22 10.49 -13.50
CA VAL A 29 -11.45 9.83 -13.97
C VAL A 29 -12.56 10.00 -12.95
N ILE A 30 -12.25 9.84 -11.66
CA ILE A 30 -13.21 10.06 -10.58
C ILE A 30 -13.68 11.51 -10.56
N THR A 31 -12.76 12.47 -10.72
CA THR A 31 -13.08 13.91 -10.68
C THR A 31 -13.93 14.32 -11.88
N ARG A 32 -13.62 13.82 -13.08
CA ARG A 32 -14.46 14.05 -14.28
C ARG A 32 -15.85 13.45 -14.10
N GLN A 33 -15.94 12.24 -13.56
CA GLN A 33 -17.22 11.59 -13.33
C GLN A 33 -18.04 12.29 -12.23
N ALA A 34 -17.37 12.80 -11.19
CA ALA A 34 -18.00 13.51 -10.09
C ALA A 34 -18.80 14.74 -10.59
N ASN A 35 -18.33 15.42 -11.64
CA ASN A 35 -19.03 16.57 -12.23
C ASN A 35 -20.44 16.24 -12.76
N PHE A 36 -20.72 14.98 -13.06
CA PHE A 36 -22.05 14.53 -13.49
C PHE A 36 -22.94 14.10 -12.31
N LEU A 37 -22.41 14.13 -11.09
CA LEU A 37 -23.17 13.77 -9.90
C LEU A 37 -23.89 14.98 -9.33
N HIS A 38 -24.99 14.74 -8.61
CA HIS A 38 -25.78 15.77 -7.95
C HIS A 38 -24.98 16.53 -6.88
N ASN A 39 -24.05 15.86 -6.18
CA ASN A 39 -23.25 16.43 -5.08
C ASN A 39 -21.76 16.03 -5.18
N PRO A 40 -21.00 16.61 -6.13
CA PRO A 40 -19.61 16.25 -6.39
C PRO A 40 -18.71 16.40 -5.16
N ASP A 41 -18.80 17.54 -4.47
CA ASP A 41 -17.92 17.87 -3.34
C ASP A 41 -18.10 16.88 -2.18
N ARG A 42 -19.35 16.48 -1.89
CA ARG A 42 -19.65 15.48 -0.87
C ARG A 42 -18.98 14.15 -1.21
N VAL A 43 -19.12 13.68 -2.46
CA VAL A 43 -18.58 12.40 -2.90
C VAL A 43 -17.05 12.42 -2.89
N LEU A 44 -16.43 13.47 -3.43
CA LEU A 44 -14.98 13.63 -3.44
C LEU A 44 -14.41 13.74 -2.02
N HIS A 45 -15.04 14.54 -1.15
CA HIS A 45 -14.66 14.64 0.26
C HIS A 45 -14.77 13.28 0.97
N MET A 46 -15.88 12.56 0.76
CA MET A 46 -16.10 11.23 1.34
C MET A 46 -15.06 10.23 0.84
N LEU A 47 -14.76 10.18 -0.47
CA LEU A 47 -13.72 9.30 -1.01
C LEU A 47 -12.33 9.63 -0.47
N ARG A 48 -12.05 10.90 -0.18
CA ARG A 48 -10.78 11.36 0.40
C ARG A 48 -10.65 11.04 1.89
N SER A 49 -11.74 11.18 2.64
CA SER A 49 -11.76 11.07 4.10
C SER A 49 -12.08 9.67 4.61
N GLN A 50 -12.86 8.89 3.87
CA GLN A 50 -13.39 7.60 4.31
C GLN A 50 -12.69 6.42 3.62
N SER A 51 -12.31 5.44 4.43
CA SER A 51 -11.67 4.20 3.98
C SER A 51 -12.66 3.08 3.62
N ALA A 52 -13.91 3.20 4.09
CA ALA A 52 -14.97 2.26 3.83
C ALA A 52 -16.31 2.98 3.64
N LEU A 53 -17.02 2.60 2.58
CA LEU A 53 -18.34 3.12 2.26
C LEU A 53 -19.38 2.02 2.37
N GLU A 54 -20.50 2.36 3.00
CA GLU A 54 -21.73 1.60 2.95
C GLU A 54 -22.48 1.98 1.67
N VAL A 55 -22.91 0.97 0.95
CA VAL A 55 -23.56 1.08 -0.35
C VAL A 55 -24.80 0.20 -0.30
N LYS A 56 -25.92 0.69 -0.84
CA LYS A 56 -27.15 -0.09 -0.93
C LYS A 56 -26.94 -1.35 -1.78
N GLU A 57 -27.56 -2.45 -1.35
CA GLU A 57 -27.37 -3.75 -1.98
C GLU A 57 -27.78 -3.76 -3.47
N GLN A 58 -28.83 -3.01 -3.84
CA GLN A 58 -29.24 -2.84 -5.24
C GLN A 58 -28.10 -2.36 -6.15
N HIS A 59 -27.30 -1.40 -5.67
CA HIS A 59 -26.22 -0.78 -6.44
C HIS A 59 -25.02 -1.71 -6.52
N LYS A 60 -24.74 -2.47 -5.46
CA LYS A 60 -23.73 -3.53 -5.49
C LYS A 60 -24.11 -4.63 -6.48
N ALA A 61 -25.35 -5.11 -6.42
CA ALA A 61 -25.84 -6.18 -7.29
C ALA A 61 -25.82 -5.75 -8.76
N ALA A 62 -26.22 -4.52 -9.07
CA ALA A 62 -26.15 -3.97 -10.42
C ALA A 62 -24.71 -3.89 -10.96
N LEU A 63 -23.79 -3.33 -10.17
CA LEU A 63 -22.38 -3.23 -10.55
C LEU A 63 -21.74 -4.62 -10.71
N TRP A 64 -22.02 -5.53 -9.77
CA TRP A 64 -21.53 -6.89 -9.79
C TRP A 64 -22.04 -7.66 -11.01
N GLY A 65 -23.34 -7.60 -11.28
CA GLY A 65 -23.95 -8.23 -12.46
C GLY A 65 -23.36 -7.70 -13.77
N PHE A 66 -23.15 -6.38 -13.87
CA PHE A 66 -22.49 -5.77 -15.02
C PHE A 66 -21.06 -6.29 -15.22
N VAL A 67 -20.26 -6.31 -14.14
CA VAL A 67 -18.87 -6.79 -14.21
C VAL A 67 -18.81 -8.28 -14.54
N GLN A 68 -19.65 -9.10 -13.93
CA GLN A 68 -19.73 -10.53 -14.24
C GLN A 68 -20.13 -10.77 -15.69
N GLN A 69 -21.11 -10.04 -16.21
CA GLN A 69 -21.55 -10.20 -17.59
C GLN A 69 -20.48 -9.76 -18.58
N ALA A 70 -19.82 -8.63 -18.32
CA ALA A 70 -18.68 -8.18 -19.12
C ALA A 70 -17.57 -9.25 -19.13
N LEU A 71 -17.17 -9.74 -17.95
CA LEU A 71 -16.14 -10.79 -17.85
C LEU A 71 -16.55 -12.07 -18.58
N ALA A 72 -17.79 -12.53 -18.43
CA ALA A 72 -18.29 -13.71 -19.14
C ALA A 72 -18.23 -13.53 -20.67
N THR A 73 -18.70 -12.38 -21.19
CA THR A 73 -18.68 -12.09 -22.63
C THR A 73 -17.26 -12.03 -23.19
N PHE A 74 -16.31 -11.42 -22.47
CA PHE A 74 -14.92 -11.28 -22.95
C PHE A 74 -14.03 -12.49 -22.65
N CYS A 75 -14.45 -13.41 -21.76
CA CYS A 75 -13.81 -14.71 -21.64
C CYS A 75 -14.03 -15.57 -22.89
N GLU A 76 -15.20 -15.46 -23.53
CA GLU A 76 -15.52 -16.20 -24.75
C GLU A 76 -14.90 -15.57 -26.00
N ASN A 77 -14.86 -14.23 -26.08
CA ASN A 77 -14.36 -13.48 -27.24
C ASN A 77 -13.50 -12.28 -26.80
N PRO A 78 -12.24 -12.49 -26.38
CA PRO A 78 -11.37 -11.44 -25.85
C PRO A 78 -11.08 -10.31 -26.85
N GLU A 79 -11.04 -10.63 -28.14
CA GLU A 79 -10.71 -9.69 -29.22
C GLU A 79 -11.73 -8.55 -29.37
N ASN A 80 -12.97 -8.76 -28.92
CA ASN A 80 -13.99 -7.70 -28.92
C ASN A 80 -13.58 -6.52 -28.00
N LEU A 81 -12.77 -6.78 -26.98
CA LEU A 81 -12.23 -5.74 -26.11
C LEU A 81 -11.19 -4.87 -26.81
N HIS A 82 -10.63 -5.28 -27.95
CA HIS A 82 -9.73 -4.43 -28.73
C HIS A 82 -10.50 -3.33 -29.48
N GLN A 83 -11.81 -3.49 -29.69
CA GLN A 83 -12.61 -2.48 -30.36
C GLN A 83 -12.76 -1.21 -29.50
N PRO A 84 -12.30 -0.04 -29.98
CA PRO A 84 -12.36 1.20 -29.20
C PRO A 84 -13.77 1.59 -28.76
N ALA A 85 -14.77 1.33 -29.60
CA ALA A 85 -16.17 1.63 -29.30
C ALA A 85 -16.69 0.78 -28.14
N VAL A 86 -16.37 -0.52 -28.12
CA VAL A 86 -16.74 -1.44 -27.03
C VAL A 86 -16.10 -0.99 -25.72
N ARG A 87 -14.79 -0.69 -25.73
CA ARG A 87 -14.09 -0.19 -24.54
C ARG A 87 -14.70 1.10 -24.00
N LYS A 88 -15.06 2.02 -24.88
CA LYS A 88 -15.66 3.30 -24.50
C LYS A 88 -17.01 3.08 -23.82
N VAL A 89 -17.94 2.36 -24.46
CA VAL A 89 -19.28 2.12 -23.90
C VAL A 89 -19.21 1.33 -22.59
N LEU A 90 -18.34 0.32 -22.53
CA LEU A 90 -18.12 -0.47 -21.31
C LEU A 90 -17.60 0.42 -20.17
N GLY A 91 -16.61 1.27 -20.46
CA GLY A 91 -16.06 2.23 -19.50
C GLY A 91 -17.10 3.24 -19.02
N ASP A 92 -17.86 3.85 -19.93
CA ASP A 92 -18.90 4.83 -19.61
C ASP A 92 -20.01 4.20 -18.74
N ASN A 93 -20.45 2.98 -19.08
CA ASN A 93 -21.45 2.25 -18.28
C ASN A 93 -20.93 1.90 -16.88
N LEU A 94 -19.67 1.47 -16.77
CA LEU A 94 -19.03 1.19 -15.49
C LEU A 94 -18.98 2.47 -14.63
N LEU A 95 -18.55 3.59 -15.21
CA LEU A 95 -18.46 4.87 -14.53
C LEU A 95 -19.83 5.41 -14.11
N MET A 96 -20.87 5.21 -14.92
CA MET A 96 -22.24 5.59 -14.59
C MET A 96 -22.80 4.76 -13.43
N ALA A 97 -22.65 3.43 -13.46
CA ALA A 97 -23.07 2.54 -12.38
C ALA A 97 -22.33 2.87 -11.08
N MET A 98 -21.02 3.12 -11.15
CA MET A 98 -20.23 3.57 -10.01
C MET A 98 -20.65 4.95 -9.50
N GLY A 99 -21.00 5.88 -10.39
CA GLY A 99 -21.49 7.21 -10.03
C GLY A 99 -22.77 7.15 -9.20
N ALA A 100 -23.78 6.42 -9.70
CA ALA A 100 -25.04 6.21 -8.97
C ALA A 100 -24.83 5.55 -7.61
N MET A 101 -23.93 4.56 -7.56
CA MET A 101 -23.53 3.90 -6.32
C MET A 101 -22.92 4.88 -5.30
N LEU A 102 -22.07 5.79 -5.75
CA LEU A 102 -21.35 6.75 -4.90
C LEU A 102 -22.24 7.90 -4.40
N GLU A 103 -23.25 8.33 -5.16
CA GLU A 103 -24.19 9.36 -4.72
C GLU A 103 -25.01 8.94 -3.50
N GLU A 104 -25.44 7.68 -3.51
CA GLU A 104 -26.24 7.10 -2.44
C GLU A 104 -25.39 6.45 -1.33
N ALA A 105 -24.07 6.40 -1.53
CA ALA A 105 -23.16 5.86 -0.53
C ALA A 105 -23.14 6.71 0.74
N GLN A 106 -23.02 6.02 1.86
CA GLN A 106 -22.91 6.60 3.18
C GLN A 106 -21.57 6.22 3.81
N PRO A 107 -20.99 7.11 4.64
CA PRO A 107 -19.86 6.71 5.46
C PRO A 107 -20.31 5.54 6.34
N MET A 108 -19.52 4.48 6.35
CA MET A 108 -19.79 3.35 7.24
C MET A 108 -19.38 3.78 8.66
N VAL A 109 -20.31 4.29 9.46
CA VAL A 109 -20.05 4.83 10.81
C VAL A 109 -20.37 3.78 11.87
N THR A 110 -19.35 3.08 12.34
CA THR A 110 -19.33 2.35 13.62
C THR A 110 -18.36 3.01 14.60
N ALA A 111 -18.53 2.82 15.91
CA ALA A 111 -17.56 3.33 16.89
C ALA A 111 -16.13 2.82 16.62
N GLU A 112 -16.01 1.57 16.16
CA GLU A 112 -14.77 0.99 15.66
C GLU A 112 -14.26 1.72 14.40
N SER A 113 -15.13 2.06 13.45
CA SER A 113 -14.74 2.79 12.24
C SER A 113 -14.16 4.19 12.54
N ILE A 114 -14.69 4.90 13.54
CA ILE A 114 -14.23 6.25 13.89
C ILE A 114 -12.82 6.17 14.49
N SER A 115 -12.59 5.24 15.41
CA SER A 115 -11.26 5.03 15.99
C SER A 115 -10.25 4.56 14.93
N HIS A 116 -10.65 3.65 14.04
CA HIS A 116 -9.81 3.21 12.91
C HIS A 116 -9.53 4.34 11.90
N GLN A 117 -10.49 5.25 11.67
CA GLN A 117 -10.30 6.41 10.80
C GLN A 117 -9.27 7.38 11.41
N SER A 118 -9.40 7.70 12.69
CA SER A 118 -8.42 8.51 13.43
C SER A 118 -7.03 7.86 13.43
N TYR A 119 -6.94 6.53 13.61
CA TYR A 119 -5.67 5.81 13.52
C TYR A 119 -5.07 5.81 12.12
N ARG A 120 -5.89 5.70 11.06
CA ARG A 120 -5.43 5.85 9.67
C ARG A 120 -4.88 7.24 9.39
N GLN A 121 -5.56 8.28 9.86
CA GLN A 121 -5.07 9.66 9.72
C GLN A 121 -3.76 9.86 10.48
N LEU A 122 -3.65 9.33 11.70
CA LEU A 122 -2.42 9.35 12.48
C LEU A 122 -1.26 8.68 11.72
N LEU A 123 -1.50 7.51 11.12
CA LEU A 123 -0.49 6.78 10.34
C LEU A 123 -0.14 7.48 9.02
N SER A 124 -1.08 8.14 8.35
CA SER A 124 -0.79 8.97 7.18
C SER A 124 0.18 10.09 7.54
N ARG A 125 -0.10 10.81 8.63
CA ARG A 125 0.78 11.89 9.13
C ARG A 125 2.13 11.35 9.59
N ALA A 126 2.16 10.18 10.23
CA ALA A 126 3.42 9.50 10.60
C ALA A 126 4.26 9.19 9.36
N ARG A 127 3.61 8.72 8.28
CA ARG A 127 4.26 8.42 7.01
C ARG A 127 4.79 9.68 6.35
N GLU A 128 3.97 10.71 6.22
CA GLU A 128 4.35 12.02 5.65
C GLU A 128 5.60 12.55 6.36
N TYR A 129 5.60 12.55 7.69
CA TYR A 129 6.76 12.98 8.47
C TYR A 129 8.04 12.17 8.18
N VAL A 130 7.93 10.84 8.02
CA VAL A 130 9.10 10.02 7.68
C VAL A 130 9.59 10.29 6.25
N LEU A 131 8.67 10.56 5.31
CA LEU A 131 9.04 10.90 3.93
C LEU A 131 9.74 12.26 3.84
N GLU A 132 9.32 13.22 4.67
CA GLU A 132 9.94 14.56 4.75
C GLU A 132 11.32 14.52 5.42
N ASN A 133 11.56 13.55 6.30
CA ASN A 133 12.79 13.44 7.12
C ASN A 133 13.62 12.20 6.74
N MET A 134 13.77 11.92 5.44
CA MET A 134 14.56 10.77 4.96
C MET A 134 16.08 10.93 5.14
N SER A 135 16.61 12.08 5.56
CA SER A 135 18.05 12.24 5.76
C SER A 135 18.56 11.60 7.05
N GLU A 136 17.67 11.35 8.03
CA GLU A 136 18.03 10.87 9.36
C GLU A 136 17.07 9.79 9.87
N PRO A 137 17.52 8.87 10.74
CA PRO A 137 16.69 7.77 11.22
C PRO A 137 15.63 8.22 12.24
N VAL A 138 14.42 8.51 11.76
CA VAL A 138 13.25 8.86 12.59
C VAL A 138 12.98 7.81 13.68
N THR A 139 12.77 8.25 14.91
CA THR A 139 12.47 7.40 16.08
C THR A 139 10.99 7.43 16.48
N VAL A 140 10.59 6.50 17.36
CA VAL A 140 9.23 6.49 17.95
C VAL A 140 8.96 7.76 18.76
N LEU A 141 9.98 8.32 19.43
CA LEU A 141 9.84 9.55 20.20
C LEU A 141 9.58 10.75 19.28
N ASP A 142 10.28 10.82 18.14
CA ASP A 142 10.06 11.88 17.15
C ASP A 142 8.62 11.83 16.63
N LEU A 143 8.11 10.64 16.32
CA LEU A 143 6.71 10.46 15.93
C LEU A 143 5.74 10.89 17.02
N CYS A 144 6.01 10.55 18.28
CA CYS A 144 5.13 10.95 19.39
C CYS A 144 5.10 12.48 19.56
N ASN A 145 6.26 13.12 19.47
CA ASN A 145 6.41 14.56 19.59
C ASN A 145 5.75 15.30 18.42
N GLN A 146 6.03 14.87 17.19
CA GLN A 146 5.49 15.50 15.98
C GLN A 146 3.97 15.33 15.85
N LEU A 147 3.46 14.16 16.20
CA LEU A 147 2.03 13.86 16.07
C LEU A 147 1.22 14.26 17.31
N HIS A 148 1.89 14.75 18.36
CA HIS A 148 1.30 15.11 19.65
C HIS A 148 0.46 13.99 20.27
N VAL A 149 0.97 12.76 20.25
CA VAL A 149 0.30 11.58 20.82
C VAL A 149 1.18 10.84 21.82
N SER A 150 0.54 10.15 22.76
CA SER A 150 1.24 9.25 23.66
C SER A 150 1.81 8.04 22.88
N ARG A 151 2.89 7.46 23.40
CA ARG A 151 3.44 6.19 22.89
C ARG A 151 2.41 5.07 22.85
N ARG A 152 1.50 5.01 23.84
CA ARG A 152 0.42 4.02 23.90
C ARG A 152 -0.57 4.19 22.75
N THR A 153 -0.98 5.43 22.47
CA THR A 153 -1.87 5.74 21.35
C THR A 153 -1.23 5.36 20.02
N LEU A 154 0.05 5.71 19.85
CA LEU A 154 0.81 5.35 18.66
C LEU A 154 0.89 3.83 18.49
N GLN A 155 1.26 3.10 19.55
CA GLN A 155 1.32 1.64 19.53
C GLN A 155 -0.01 1.00 19.11
N ASN A 156 -1.11 1.47 19.69
CA ASN A 156 -2.45 0.96 19.41
C ASN A 156 -2.85 1.22 17.95
N ALA A 157 -2.60 2.43 17.43
CA ALA A 157 -2.89 2.78 16.05
C ALA A 157 -2.13 1.89 15.07
N PHE A 158 -0.84 1.68 15.33
CA PHE A 158 0.02 0.81 14.53
C PHE A 158 -0.47 -0.64 14.51
N HIS A 159 -0.82 -1.22 15.66
CA HIS A 159 -1.37 -2.59 15.70
C HIS A 159 -2.75 -2.68 15.05
N ALA A 160 -3.64 -1.72 15.30
CA ALA A 160 -4.99 -1.75 14.78
C ALA A 160 -5.08 -1.64 13.25
N ILE A 161 -4.10 -0.96 12.62
CA ILE A 161 -4.14 -0.69 11.18
C ILE A 161 -3.11 -1.50 10.38
N LEU A 162 -1.90 -1.71 10.90
CA LEU A 162 -0.81 -2.40 10.21
C LEU A 162 -0.49 -3.78 10.79
N GLY A 163 -1.13 -4.18 11.90
CA GLY A 163 -0.85 -5.46 12.57
C GLY A 163 0.53 -5.55 13.24
N ILE A 164 1.36 -4.51 13.13
CA ILE A 164 2.73 -4.46 13.67
C ILE A 164 2.94 -3.21 14.53
N GLY A 165 3.92 -3.23 15.41
CA GLY A 165 4.29 -2.08 16.24
C GLY A 165 5.12 -1.02 15.50
N PRO A 166 5.17 0.23 16.03
CA PRO A 166 5.88 1.35 15.44
C PRO A 166 7.39 1.09 15.29
N ASN A 167 8.03 0.40 16.26
CA ASN A 167 9.44 0.03 16.14
C ASN A 167 9.70 -0.96 15.00
N ALA A 168 8.81 -1.94 14.80
CA ALA A 168 8.94 -2.91 13.72
C ALA A 168 8.77 -2.22 12.36
N TRP A 169 7.80 -1.31 12.25
CA TRP A 169 7.59 -0.50 11.06
C TRP A 169 8.79 0.42 10.75
N LEU A 170 9.28 1.19 11.73
CA LEU A 170 10.48 2.03 11.55
C LEU A 170 11.72 1.21 11.20
N LYS A 171 11.87 0.01 11.79
CA LYS A 171 12.95 -0.91 11.43
C LYS A 171 12.88 -1.30 9.96
N ARG A 172 11.70 -1.66 9.44
CA ARG A 172 11.51 -1.99 8.01
C ARG A 172 11.87 -0.82 7.10
N ILE A 173 11.51 0.41 7.48
CA ILE A 173 11.89 1.61 6.74
C ILE A 173 13.40 1.78 6.70
N ARG A 174 14.07 1.67 7.85
CA ARG A 174 15.53 1.80 7.95
C ARG A 174 16.26 0.71 7.16
N LEU A 175 15.81 -0.55 7.21
CA LEU A 175 16.38 -1.64 6.41
C LEU A 175 16.25 -1.37 4.90
N ASN A 176 15.09 -0.87 4.47
CA ASN A 176 14.88 -0.48 3.08
C ASN A 176 15.77 0.70 2.66
N ALA A 177 15.97 1.66 3.56
CA ALA A 177 16.84 2.80 3.29
C ALA A 177 18.30 2.36 3.16
N VAL A 178 18.79 1.46 4.03
CA VAL A 178 20.11 0.84 3.88
C VAL A 178 20.23 0.11 2.55
N ARG A 179 19.23 -0.68 2.14
CA ARG A 179 19.24 -1.36 0.82
C ARG A 179 19.39 -0.35 -0.32
N ARG A 180 18.65 0.76 -0.29
CA ARG A 180 18.73 1.81 -1.31
C ARG A 180 20.10 2.46 -1.35
N GLU A 181 20.67 2.75 -0.18
CA GLU A 181 22.02 3.30 -0.04
C GLU A 181 23.08 2.35 -0.63
N LEU A 182 22.93 1.02 -0.43
CA LEU A 182 23.88 0.03 -0.94
C LEU A 182 23.80 -0.24 -2.44
N ILE A 183 22.64 0.01 -3.07
CA ILE A 183 22.44 -0.18 -4.51
C ILE A 183 22.73 1.12 -5.29
N SER A 184 22.72 2.28 -4.60
CA SER A 184 22.95 3.58 -5.23
C SER A 184 24.41 3.75 -5.68
N PRO A 185 24.68 4.06 -6.96
CA PRO A 185 26.04 4.33 -7.43
C PRO A 185 26.61 5.67 -6.92
N TRP A 186 25.79 6.50 -6.27
CA TRP A 186 26.19 7.78 -5.66
C TRP A 186 26.30 7.72 -4.14
N SER A 187 26.22 6.52 -3.56
CA SER A 187 26.34 6.29 -2.13
C SER A 187 27.66 6.84 -1.57
N GLN A 188 27.58 7.53 -0.44
CA GLN A 188 28.77 7.96 0.32
C GLN A 188 29.26 6.86 1.28
N SER A 189 28.44 5.83 1.52
CA SER A 189 28.78 4.72 2.39
C SER A 189 29.77 3.78 1.69
N MET A 190 30.99 3.70 2.23
CA MET A 190 32.05 2.84 1.67
C MET A 190 31.85 1.36 1.99
N THR A 191 31.09 1.04 3.05
CA THR A 191 30.83 -0.33 3.49
C THR A 191 29.38 -0.54 3.95
N VAL A 192 28.94 -1.81 3.99
CA VAL A 192 27.65 -2.21 4.56
C VAL A 192 27.51 -1.77 6.03
N LYS A 193 28.62 -1.78 6.77
CA LYS A 193 28.67 -1.34 8.16
C LYS A 193 28.36 0.15 8.27
N ASP A 194 28.96 0.97 7.42
CA ASP A 194 28.78 2.43 7.46
C ASP A 194 27.33 2.80 7.13
N ALA A 195 26.76 2.18 6.08
CA ALA A 195 25.35 2.34 5.74
C ALA A 195 24.42 1.91 6.89
N ALA A 196 24.69 0.76 7.53
CA ALA A 196 23.89 0.31 8.66
C ALA A 196 23.96 1.28 9.85
N MET A 197 25.15 1.80 10.18
CA MET A 197 25.34 2.74 11.28
C MET A 197 24.66 4.09 11.00
N GLN A 198 24.74 4.60 9.77
CA GLN A 198 24.07 5.84 9.36
C GLN A 198 22.55 5.79 9.59
N TRP A 199 21.94 4.62 9.40
CA TRP A 199 20.51 4.39 9.61
C TRP A 199 20.15 3.91 11.03
N GLY A 200 21.10 3.99 11.97
CA GLY A 200 20.88 3.75 13.39
C GLY A 200 20.96 2.28 13.82
N PHE A 201 21.56 1.41 13.01
CA PHE A 201 21.87 0.04 13.41
C PHE A 201 23.25 -0.03 14.06
N TRP A 202 23.27 -0.26 15.37
CA TRP A 202 24.50 -0.32 16.19
C TRP A 202 24.92 -1.76 16.53
N HIS A 203 24.03 -2.74 16.37
CA HIS A 203 24.32 -4.16 16.53
C HIS A 203 24.36 -4.87 15.16
N LEU A 204 25.55 -4.97 14.56
CA LEU A 204 25.73 -5.48 13.20
C LEU A 204 25.28 -6.94 13.02
N GLY A 205 25.45 -7.79 14.03
CA GLY A 205 24.97 -9.18 13.99
C GLY A 205 23.44 -9.28 13.92
N GLN A 206 22.72 -8.48 14.73
CA GLN A 206 21.26 -8.42 14.68
C GLN A 206 20.76 -7.80 13.37
N PHE A 207 21.45 -6.76 12.88
CA PHE A 207 21.16 -6.17 11.58
C PHE A 207 21.24 -7.20 10.46
N ALA A 208 22.29 -8.03 10.40
CA ALA A 208 22.44 -9.03 9.34
C ALA A 208 21.26 -10.02 9.33
N THR A 209 20.84 -10.51 10.50
CA THR A 209 19.67 -11.38 10.65
C THR A 209 18.38 -10.68 10.19
N ASP A 210 18.13 -9.46 10.68
CA ASP A 210 16.92 -8.69 10.35
C ASP A 210 16.85 -8.35 8.85
N TYR A 211 18.00 -8.02 8.25
CA TYR A 211 18.15 -7.71 6.82
C TYR A 211 17.87 -8.94 5.97
N GLN A 212 18.43 -10.10 6.30
CA GLN A 212 18.14 -11.36 5.59
C GLN A 212 16.65 -11.76 5.69
N GLN A 213 16.06 -11.66 6.88
CA GLN A 213 14.66 -12.07 7.08
C GLN A 213 13.66 -11.16 6.35
N THR A 214 13.92 -9.86 6.30
CA THR A 214 12.99 -8.88 5.73
C THR A 214 13.26 -8.68 4.25
N VAL A 215 14.50 -8.35 3.89
CA VAL A 215 14.85 -7.86 2.56
C VAL A 215 15.15 -8.99 1.57
N CYS A 216 15.77 -10.09 2.01
CA CYS A 216 16.02 -11.22 1.11
C CYS A 216 14.77 -12.08 0.87
N ARG A 217 13.78 -12.06 1.78
CA ARG A 217 12.53 -12.80 1.61
C ARG A 217 11.57 -12.13 0.63
N GLU A 218 11.52 -10.79 0.62
CA GLU A 218 10.79 -10.00 -0.39
C GLU A 218 11.35 -10.17 -1.81
N ALA A 219 12.65 -10.42 -1.96
CA ALA A 219 13.28 -10.68 -3.26
C ALA A 219 12.86 -12.01 -3.91
N VAL A 220 12.27 -12.94 -3.16
CA VAL A 220 11.78 -14.23 -3.69
C VAL A 220 10.41 -14.08 -4.38
N THR A 221 9.65 -13.02 -4.11
CA THR A 221 8.33 -12.77 -4.72
C THR A 221 8.39 -11.90 -5.98
N GLY A 222 9.57 -11.41 -6.36
CA GLY A 222 9.76 -10.56 -7.53
C GLY A 222 11.13 -10.78 -8.19
N ARG A 223 11.17 -11.71 -9.17
CA ARG A 223 12.27 -11.96 -10.11
C ARG A 223 13.65 -12.13 -9.47
N CYS A 224 14.07 -13.39 -9.35
CA CYS A 224 15.48 -13.77 -9.34
C CYS A 224 16.22 -13.01 -10.46
N ILE A 225 17.12 -12.09 -10.09
CA ILE A 225 18.17 -11.65 -11.00
C ILE A 225 19.22 -12.75 -10.94
N SER A 226 19.22 -13.60 -11.97
CA SER A 226 20.26 -14.58 -12.25
C SER A 226 21.64 -13.92 -12.21
N GLY A 227 22.55 -14.42 -11.36
CA GLY A 227 23.94 -13.97 -11.40
C GLY A 227 24.77 -14.15 -10.13
N CYS A 228 24.67 -15.29 -9.43
CA CYS A 228 25.79 -15.76 -8.61
C CYS A 228 26.30 -17.05 -9.22
N GLY A 229 27.16 -16.89 -10.22
CA GLY A 229 27.92 -17.96 -10.83
C GLY A 229 28.96 -18.49 -9.85
N SER A 230 29.01 -19.80 -9.76
CA SER A 230 30.06 -20.61 -9.16
C SER A 230 31.45 -20.19 -9.65
N GLY A 231 32.38 -19.98 -8.73
CA GLY A 231 33.81 -19.83 -8.99
C GLY A 231 34.58 -20.19 -7.73
N GLY A 232 35.14 -21.40 -7.69
CA GLY A 232 35.92 -21.91 -6.57
C GLY A 232 37.43 -21.72 -6.76
N GLU A 233 38.11 -21.49 -5.65
CA GLU A 233 39.54 -21.74 -5.40
C GLU A 233 39.58 -22.19 -3.92
N GLY A 234 40.00 -23.38 -3.52
CA GLY A 234 41.18 -24.12 -3.97
C GLY A 234 42.26 -24.06 -2.88
N VAL A 235 41.93 -24.44 -1.63
CA VAL A 235 42.92 -24.50 -0.53
C VAL A 235 43.64 -25.84 -0.59
N THR A 236 44.90 -25.83 -1.02
CA THR A 236 45.87 -26.92 -0.81
C THR A 236 46.56 -26.78 0.55
N PRO A 237 46.74 -27.85 1.34
CA PRO A 237 47.61 -27.82 2.51
C PRO A 237 49.02 -28.30 2.15
N ASN A 238 50.06 -27.67 2.70
CA ASN A 238 51.42 -28.22 2.75
C ASN A 238 52.29 -27.45 3.77
N PRO A 239 53.37 -28.02 4.33
CA PRO A 239 53.72 -29.44 4.52
C PRO A 239 53.58 -29.94 5.98
#